data_AF-A0A925UCD6-F1
#
_entry.id   AF-A0A925UCD6-F1
#
_cell.length_a   1.000
_cell.length_b   1.000
_cell.length_c   1.000
_cell.angle_alpha   90.00
_cell.angle_beta   90.00
_cell.angle_gamma   90.00
#
_symmetry.space_group_name_H-M   'P 1'
#
loop_
_entity.id
_entity.type
_entity.pdbx_description
1 polymer ?
#
loop_
_entity_poly.entity_id
_entity_poly.type
_entity_poly.pdbx_seq_one_letter_code
_entity_poly.pdbx_strand_id
1 'polypeptide(L)'
;RLPALLKQHRPAIVVLELGANDALRGLPLPMTRDNLDAMAKAAKASGAKVVITGMQLPPNYGRQYGDQFAALFAQVAKAEDAALVPFLLKGVADLPEPEALFQPDRIHPAAAAHPVILDNVWLALEPLLKR
;
A
#
# COMPACT_ATOMS: atom_id res chain seq x y z
N ARG A 1 16.08 8.71 -2.56
CA ARG A 1 14.96 9.68 -2.71
C ARG A 1 14.25 9.94 -1.38
N LEU A 2 13.73 8.93 -0.67
CA LEU A 2 12.98 9.10 0.57
C LEU A 2 13.69 9.94 1.67
N PRO A 3 14.99 9.73 2.00
CA PRO A 3 15.63 10.52 3.07
C PRO A 3 15.59 12.04 2.85
N ALA A 4 15.75 12.48 1.60
CA ALA A 4 15.67 13.90 1.26
C ALA A 4 14.25 14.46 1.48
N LEU A 5 13.21 13.69 1.10
CA LEU A 5 11.81 14.07 1.29
C LEU A 5 11.43 14.14 2.78
N LEU A 6 11.88 13.18 3.60
CA LEU A 6 11.65 13.18 5.05
C LEU A 6 12.25 14.44 5.69
N LYS A 7 13.48 14.79 5.32
CA LYS A 7 14.14 16.00 5.82
C LYS A 7 13.45 17.28 5.37
N GLN A 8 12.99 17.33 4.12
CA GLN A 8 12.35 18.52 3.54
C GLN A 8 10.96 18.76 4.15
N HIS A 9 10.11 17.74 4.21
CA HIS A 9 8.71 17.89 4.58
C HIS A 9 8.44 17.71 6.07
N ARG A 10 9.34 17.03 6.81
CA ARG A 10 9.18 16.68 8.23
C ARG A 10 7.75 16.19 8.54
N PRO A 11 7.30 15.13 7.86
CA PRO A 11 5.92 14.70 7.94
C PRO A 11 5.59 14.13 9.32
N ALA A 12 4.38 14.39 9.82
CA ALA A 12 3.86 13.70 11.01
C ALA A 12 3.43 12.26 10.70
N ILE A 13 3.04 11.99 9.45
CA ILE A 13 2.59 10.68 8.98
C ILE A 13 3.16 10.44 7.58
N VAL A 14 3.66 9.23 7.32
CA VAL A 14 4.06 8.75 6.00
C VAL A 14 3.17 7.59 5.59
N VAL A 15 2.50 7.72 4.45
CA VAL A 15 1.74 6.63 3.83
C VAL A 15 2.62 5.98 2.76
N LEU A 16 2.93 4.70 2.94
CA LEU A 16 3.73 3.91 2.00
C LEU A 16 2.80 3.06 1.13
N GLU A 17 2.70 3.41 -0.14
CA GLU A 17 1.94 2.70 -1.18
C GLU A 17 2.92 2.34 -2.30
N LEU A 18 3.65 1.24 -2.11
CA LEU A 18 4.68 0.76 -3.03
C LEU A 18 4.70 -0.78 -3.01
N GLY A 19 5.20 -1.39 -4.08
CA GLY A 19 5.42 -2.84 -4.19
C GLY A 19 4.65 -3.53 -5.30
N ALA A 20 3.50 -3.00 -5.74
CA ALA A 20 2.74 -3.57 -6.85
C ALA A 20 3.57 -3.66 -8.15
N ASN A 21 4.34 -2.61 -8.47
CA ASN A 21 5.23 -2.61 -9.63
C ASN A 21 6.34 -3.66 -9.56
N ASP A 22 6.86 -3.97 -8.37
CA ASP A 22 7.90 -4.99 -8.20
C ASP A 22 7.33 -6.37 -8.51
N ALA A 23 6.15 -6.67 -7.97
CA ALA A 23 5.46 -7.93 -8.18
C ALA A 23 4.98 -8.09 -9.63
N LEU A 24 4.46 -7.03 -10.27
CA LEU A 24 4.09 -7.05 -11.68
C LEU A 24 5.29 -7.29 -12.61
N ARG A 25 6.50 -6.87 -12.20
CA ARG A 25 7.78 -7.13 -12.89
C ARG A 25 8.39 -8.50 -12.55
N GLY A 26 7.76 -9.28 -11.65
CA GLY A 26 8.27 -10.58 -11.23
C GLY A 26 9.52 -10.51 -10.35
N LEU A 27 9.74 -9.39 -9.64
CA LEU A 27 10.84 -9.29 -8.69
C LEU A 27 10.59 -10.18 -7.45
N PRO A 28 11.65 -10.65 -6.77
CA PRO A 28 11.49 -11.46 -5.56
C PRO A 28 10.75 -10.72 -4.45
N LEU A 29 9.69 -11.33 -3.91
CA LEU A 29 8.92 -10.77 -2.80
C LEU A 29 9.75 -10.42 -1.54
N PRO A 30 10.81 -11.18 -1.18
CA PRO A 30 11.69 -10.77 -0.08
C PRO A 30 12.32 -9.39 -0.30
N MET A 31 12.69 -9.05 -1.54
CA MET A 31 13.23 -7.71 -1.83
C MET A 31 12.18 -6.62 -1.63
N THR A 32 10.94 -6.84 -2.10
CA THR A 32 9.83 -5.88 -1.87
C THR A 32 9.57 -5.68 -0.38
N ARG A 33 9.55 -6.77 0.40
CA ARG A 33 9.39 -6.72 1.85
C ARG A 33 10.52 -5.94 2.52
N ASP A 34 11.77 -6.27 2.21
CA ASP A 34 12.95 -5.64 2.81
C ASP A 34 13.04 -4.15 2.45
N ASN A 35 12.64 -3.77 1.24
CA ASN A 35 12.53 -2.36 0.83
C ASN A 35 11.45 -1.61 1.62
N LEU A 36 10.26 -2.21 1.80
CA LEU A 36 9.18 -1.61 2.59
C LEU A 36 9.56 -1.44 4.07
N ASP A 37 10.21 -2.46 4.64
CA ASP A 37 10.77 -2.44 5.99
C ASP A 37 11.78 -1.29 6.16
N ALA A 38 12.75 -1.17 5.24
CA ALA A 38 13.73 -0.10 5.28
C ALA A 38 13.10 1.30 5.17
N MET A 39 12.07 1.46 4.33
CA MET A 39 11.33 2.73 4.19
C MET A 39 10.52 3.08 5.44
N ALA A 40 9.85 2.09 6.04
CA ALA A 40 9.10 2.27 7.29
C ALA A 40 10.04 2.66 8.44
N LYS A 41 11.19 1.99 8.59
CA LYS A 41 12.23 2.34 9.57
C LYS A 41 12.72 3.78 9.40
N ALA A 42 13.05 4.17 8.16
CA ALA A 42 13.49 5.53 7.86
C ALA A 42 12.43 6.58 8.19
N ALA A 43 11.15 6.31 7.86
CA ALA A 43 10.05 7.20 8.19
C ALA A 43 9.86 7.35 9.71
N LYS A 44 9.85 6.23 10.46
CA LYS A 44 9.76 6.26 11.93
C LYS A 44 10.92 6.98 12.59
N ALA A 45 12.15 6.75 12.10
CA ALA A 45 13.34 7.44 12.59
C ALA A 45 13.29 8.96 12.39
N SER A 46 12.49 9.44 11.42
CA SER A 46 12.23 10.87 11.23
C SER A 46 11.16 11.46 12.17
N GLY A 47 10.56 10.64 13.03
CA GLY A 47 9.48 11.03 13.95
C GLY A 47 8.07 10.87 13.38
N ALA A 48 7.92 10.30 12.18
CA ALA A 48 6.62 10.10 11.55
C ALA A 48 5.94 8.81 12.02
N LYS A 49 4.61 8.84 12.15
CA LYS A 49 3.80 7.62 12.16
C LYS A 49 3.78 7.03 10.73
N VAL A 50 3.62 5.72 10.61
CA VAL A 50 3.64 5.04 9.30
C VAL A 50 2.30 4.34 9.05
N VAL A 51 1.81 4.46 7.81
CA VAL A 51 0.73 3.65 7.26
C VAL A 51 1.29 2.83 6.11
N ILE A 52 1.17 1.51 6.18
CA ILE A 52 1.46 0.60 5.08
C ILE A 52 0.18 0.37 4.29
N THR A 53 0.25 0.56 2.98
CA THR A 53 -0.87 0.36 2.07
C THR A 53 -0.64 -0.90 1.25
N GLY A 54 -1.47 -1.91 1.48
CA GLY A 54 -1.40 -3.20 0.84
C GLY A 54 -2.06 -3.23 -0.53
N MET A 55 -1.56 -4.14 -1.36
CA MET A 55 -2.05 -4.40 -2.71
C MET A 55 -2.27 -5.90 -2.91
N GLN A 56 -3.11 -6.24 -3.90
CA GLN A 56 -3.30 -7.61 -4.37
C GLN A 56 -2.97 -7.69 -5.85
N LEU A 57 -2.60 -8.88 -6.30
CA LEU A 57 -2.32 -9.14 -7.72
C LEU A 57 -3.56 -9.71 -8.41
N PRO A 58 -3.68 -9.51 -9.73
CA PRO A 58 -4.73 -10.15 -10.48
C PRO A 58 -4.60 -11.70 -10.45
N PRO A 59 -5.71 -12.46 -10.55
CA PRO A 59 -5.71 -13.91 -10.35
C PRO A 59 -4.80 -14.72 -11.29
N ASN A 60 -4.43 -14.16 -12.45
CA ASN A 60 -3.58 -14.81 -13.44
C ASN A 60 -2.11 -14.97 -13.00
N TYR A 61 -1.68 -14.34 -11.90
CA TYR A 61 -0.34 -14.52 -11.32
C TYR A 61 -0.21 -15.75 -10.41
N GLY A 62 -1.31 -16.48 -10.18
CA GLY A 62 -1.34 -17.67 -9.33
C GLY A 62 -1.62 -17.36 -7.86
N ARG A 63 -2.52 -18.15 -7.27
CA ARG A 63 -3.05 -17.94 -5.91
C ARG A 63 -1.94 -17.85 -4.86
N GLN A 64 -1.01 -18.81 -4.84
CA GLN A 64 0.05 -18.86 -3.83
C GLN A 64 0.92 -17.59 -3.87
N TYR A 65 1.28 -17.12 -5.07
CA TYR A 65 2.09 -15.90 -5.21
C TYR A 65 1.31 -14.65 -4.79
N GLY A 66 0.03 -14.56 -5.18
CA GLY A 66 -0.86 -13.47 -4.76
C GLY A 66 -1.06 -13.42 -3.24
N ASP A 67 -1.25 -14.56 -2.58
CA ASP A 67 -1.42 -14.66 -1.13
C ASP A 67 -0.13 -14.26 -0.39
N GLN A 68 1.03 -14.70 -0.87
CA GLN A 68 2.32 -14.28 -0.34
C GLN A 68 2.56 -12.78 -0.51
N PHE A 69 2.18 -12.23 -1.67
CA PHE A 69 2.26 -10.80 -1.94
C PHE A 69 1.37 -10.00 -0.99
N ALA A 70 0.12 -10.39 -0.81
CA ALA A 70 -0.77 -9.71 0.14
C ALA A 70 -0.27 -9.81 1.59
N ALA A 71 0.26 -10.97 1.99
CA ALA A 71 0.73 -11.22 3.35
C ALA A 71 1.96 -10.36 3.72
N LEU A 72 2.82 -9.99 2.78
CA LEU A 72 4.03 -9.22 3.09
C LEU A 72 3.69 -7.84 3.69
N PHE A 73 2.61 -7.20 3.25
CA PHE A 73 2.21 -5.89 3.77
C PHE A 73 1.81 -5.98 5.25
N ALA A 74 1.06 -7.00 5.62
CA ALA A 74 0.69 -7.27 7.01
C ALA A 74 1.91 -7.63 7.86
N GLN A 75 2.87 -8.37 7.31
CA GLN A 75 4.13 -8.69 7.99
C GLN A 75 4.96 -7.45 8.27
N VAL A 76 5.14 -6.56 7.28
CA VAL A 76 5.87 -5.29 7.46
C VAL A 76 5.16 -4.39 8.46
N ALA A 77 3.84 -4.22 8.32
CA ALA A 77 3.08 -3.39 9.26
C ALA A 77 3.21 -3.88 10.70
N LYS A 78 3.16 -5.19 10.93
CA LYS A 78 3.36 -5.79 12.24
C LYS A 78 4.79 -5.63 12.76
N ALA A 79 5.80 -5.88 11.92
CA ALA A 79 7.20 -5.77 12.30
C ALA A 79 7.58 -4.34 12.70
N GLU A 80 7.01 -3.37 11.98
CA GLU A 80 7.32 -1.95 12.15
C GLU A 80 6.30 -1.18 12.99
N ASP A 81 5.37 -1.87 13.67
CA ASP A 81 4.32 -1.24 14.48
C ASP A 81 3.62 -0.08 13.74
N ALA A 82 3.22 -0.35 12.49
CA ALA A 82 2.61 0.61 11.59
C ALA A 82 1.13 0.28 11.37
N ALA A 83 0.34 1.30 11.07
CA ALA A 83 -1.05 1.09 10.64
C ALA A 83 -1.08 0.40 9.27
N LEU A 84 -2.13 -0.36 8.99
CA LEU A 84 -2.28 -1.14 7.76
C LEU A 84 -3.60 -0.83 7.07
N VAL A 85 -3.51 -0.49 5.78
CA VAL A 85 -4.62 -0.63 4.82
C VAL A 85 -4.41 -1.98 4.13
N PRO A 86 -5.21 -3.02 4.40
CA PRO A 86 -4.91 -4.37 3.90
C PRO A 86 -4.94 -4.48 2.37
N PHE A 87 -5.87 -3.76 1.74
CA PHE A 87 -5.99 -3.69 0.29
C PHE A 87 -6.56 -2.32 -0.12
N LEU A 88 -5.76 -1.52 -0.83
CA LEU A 88 -6.14 -0.18 -1.27
C LEU A 88 -7.38 -0.17 -2.16
N LEU A 89 -7.49 -1.16 -3.05
CA LEU A 89 -8.55 -1.25 -4.05
C LEU A 89 -9.70 -2.17 -3.61
N LYS A 90 -9.87 -2.36 -2.30
CA LYS A 90 -11.02 -3.09 -1.76
C LYS A 90 -12.32 -2.37 -2.14
N GLY A 91 -13.32 -3.11 -2.64
CA GLY A 91 -14.55 -2.54 -3.17
C GLY A 91 -14.39 -1.83 -4.52
N VAL A 92 -13.22 -1.96 -5.16
CA VAL A 92 -12.94 -1.40 -6.49
C VAL A 92 -12.52 -2.52 -7.44
N ALA A 93 -11.44 -3.23 -7.11
CA ALA A 93 -10.84 -4.25 -7.97
C ALA A 93 -11.44 -5.66 -7.76
N ASP A 94 -12.12 -5.90 -6.64
CA ASP A 94 -12.69 -7.20 -6.26
C ASP A 94 -14.22 -7.28 -6.46
N LEU A 95 -14.78 -6.34 -7.21
CA LEU A 95 -16.16 -6.40 -7.67
C LEU A 95 -16.32 -7.38 -8.84
N PRO A 96 -17.53 -7.91 -9.10
CA PRO A 96 -17.79 -8.76 -10.26
C PRO A 96 -17.52 -8.08 -11.61
N GLU A 97 -17.81 -6.78 -11.72
CA GLU A 97 -17.67 -5.97 -12.94
C GLU A 97 -16.93 -4.66 -12.61
N PRO A 98 -15.61 -4.71 -12.36
CA PRO A 98 -14.84 -3.57 -11.89
C PRO A 98 -14.55 -2.55 -13.01
N GLU A 99 -14.78 -2.87 -14.29
CA GLU A 99 -14.31 -2.12 -15.46
C GLU A 99 -14.72 -0.65 -15.46
N ALA A 100 -15.92 -0.33 -14.96
CA ALA A 100 -16.41 1.04 -14.86
C ALA A 100 -15.63 1.92 -13.86
N LEU A 101 -14.88 1.30 -12.95
CA LEU A 101 -14.05 1.96 -11.94
C LEU A 101 -12.57 2.04 -12.33
N PHE A 102 -12.20 1.55 -13.51
CA PHE A 102 -10.84 1.64 -14.04
C PHE A 102 -10.77 2.51 -15.30
N GLN A 103 -9.56 3.01 -15.57
CA GLN A 103 -9.22 3.63 -16.84
C GLN A 103 -9.23 2.58 -17.97
N PRO A 104 -9.16 3.00 -19.26
CA PRO A 104 -9.18 2.06 -20.38
C PRO A 104 -8.12 0.96 -20.35
N ASP A 105 -7.02 1.17 -19.62
CA ASP A 105 -5.97 0.17 -19.41
C ASP A 105 -6.32 -0.96 -18.42
N ARG A 106 -7.44 -0.82 -17.69
CA ARG A 106 -7.95 -1.79 -16.69
C ARG A 106 -7.00 -2.05 -15.52
N ILE A 107 -6.00 -1.19 -15.31
CA ILE A 107 -5.02 -1.29 -14.23
C ILE A 107 -5.15 -0.10 -13.27
N HIS A 108 -5.37 1.11 -13.81
CA HIS A 108 -5.41 2.32 -13.00
C HIS A 108 -6.85 2.72 -12.65
N PRO A 109 -7.16 3.05 -11.39
CA PRO A 109 -8.49 3.50 -11.01
C PRO A 109 -8.92 4.77 -11.76
N ALA A 110 -10.19 4.84 -12.13
CA ALA A 110 -10.85 6.03 -12.64
C ALA A 110 -11.22 6.99 -11.50
N ALA A 111 -11.56 8.23 -11.82
CA ALA A 111 -11.96 9.24 -10.83
C ALA A 111 -13.11 8.76 -9.93
N ALA A 112 -14.07 8.02 -10.49
CA ALA A 112 -15.22 7.47 -9.75
C ALA A 112 -14.84 6.47 -8.64
N ALA A 113 -13.66 5.85 -8.70
CA ALA A 113 -13.18 4.92 -7.68
C ALA A 113 -12.57 5.62 -6.46
N HIS A 114 -12.16 6.87 -6.59
CA HIS A 114 -11.38 7.57 -5.56
C HIS A 114 -12.12 7.75 -4.22
N PRO A 115 -13.44 7.97 -4.17
CA PRO A 115 -14.17 7.97 -2.89
C PRO A 115 -14.04 6.65 -2.11
N VAL A 116 -14.16 5.50 -2.79
CA VAL A 116 -14.00 4.19 -2.14
C VAL A 116 -12.55 3.98 -1.68
N ILE A 117 -11.58 4.40 -2.49
CA ILE A 117 -10.16 4.34 -2.13
C ILE A 117 -9.87 5.21 -0.90
N LEU A 118 -10.48 6.41 -0.82
CA LEU A 118 -10.38 7.27 0.36
C LEU A 118 -10.91 6.55 1.60
N ASP A 119 -12.10 5.94 1.53
CA ASP A 119 -12.70 5.23 2.66
C ASP A 119 -11.78 4.10 3.17
N ASN A 120 -11.16 3.36 2.26
CA ASN A 120 -10.20 2.30 2.61
C ASN A 120 -8.98 2.84 3.36
N VAL A 121 -8.42 3.97 2.91
CA VAL A 121 -7.26 4.60 3.56
C VAL A 121 -7.66 5.26 4.88
N TRP A 122 -8.84 5.88 4.92
CA TRP A 122 -9.32 6.65 6.06
C TRP A 122 -9.44 5.82 7.33
N LEU A 123 -9.88 4.55 7.22
CA LEU A 123 -9.97 3.62 8.35
C LEU A 123 -8.64 3.45 9.10
N ALA A 124 -7.51 3.46 8.39
CA ALA A 124 -6.18 3.34 8.98
C ALA A 124 -5.58 4.70 9.37
N LEU A 125 -5.90 5.76 8.60
CA LEU A 125 -5.30 7.07 8.75
C LEU A 125 -5.96 7.92 9.85
N GLU A 126 -7.29 7.92 9.93
CA GLU A 126 -8.05 8.78 10.86
C GLU A 126 -7.60 8.63 12.33
N PRO A 127 -7.40 7.40 12.87
CA PRO A 127 -6.95 7.23 14.25
C PRO A 127 -5.59 7.88 14.54
N LEU A 128 -4.74 8.04 13.52
CA LEU A 128 -3.41 8.62 13.68
C LEU A 128 -3.43 10.15 13.70
N LEU A 129 -4.49 10.77 13.17
CA LEU A 129 -4.69 12.22 13.12
C LEU A 129 -5.21 12.81 14.44
N LYS A 130 -5.85 11.98 15.26
CA LYS A 130 -6.37 12.39 16.57
C LYS A 130 -5.20 12.69 17.50
N ARG A 131 -5.24 13.88 18.10
CA ARG A 131 -4.25 14.37 19.07
C ARG A 131 -4.56 13.81 20.46
#